data_AF-A0A0R3LFS3-F1
#
_entry.id   AF-A0A0R3LFS3-F1
#
_cell.length_a   1.000
_cell.length_b   1.000
_cell.length_c   1.000
_cell.angle_alpha   90.00
_cell.angle_beta   90.00
_cell.angle_gamma   90.00
#
_symmetry.space_group_name_H-M   'P 1'
#
loop_
_entity.id
_entity.type
_entity.pdbx_description
1 polymer ?
#
loop_
_entity_poly.entity_id
_entity_poly.type
_entity_poly.pdbx_seq_one_letter_code
_entity_poly.pdbx_strand_id
1 'polypeptide(L)' 'MLYALLALISSLRDRTAVQSGATDASVSRFLVVAAAALFAVLAILLVDLHRDELHALGLVGGAEQINAVFMSP' A
#
# COMPACT_ATOMS: atom_id res chain seq x y z
N MET A 1 -7.72 -1.86 21.23
CA MET A 1 -7.93 -0.82 20.20
C MET A 1 -8.25 -1.41 18.82
N LEU A 2 -7.59 -2.49 18.38
CA LEU A 2 -7.86 -3.16 17.10
C LEU A 2 -9.33 -3.55 16.89
N TYR A 3 -9.98 -4.08 17.94
CA TYR A 3 -11.40 -4.45 17.89
C TYR A 3 -12.35 -3.26 17.69
N ALA A 4 -12.01 -2.09 18.23
CA ALA A 4 -12.80 -0.88 18.05
C ALA A 4 -12.68 -0.32 16.63
N LEU A 5 -11.47 -0.42 16.04
CA LEU A 5 -11.26 -0.08 14.63
C LEU A 5 -12.05 -1.03 13.72
N LEU A 6 -12.00 -2.34 13.98
CA LEU A 6 -12.77 -3.34 13.22
C LEU A 6 -14.28 -3.11 13.33
N ALA A 7 -14.79 -2.78 14.53
CA ALA A 7 -16.19 -2.48 14.76
C ALA A 7 -16.64 -1.18 14.05
N LEU A 8 -15.76 -0.18 13.97
CA LEU A 8 -16.05 1.06 13.24
C LEU A 8 -16.09 0.81 11.73
N ILE A 9 -15.15 0.03 11.20
CA ILE A 9 -15.09 -0.35 9.78
C ILE A 9 -16.31 -1.23 9.42
N SER A 10 -16.71 -2.15 10.29
CA SER A 10 -17.89 -2.98 10.05
C SER A 10 -19.18 -2.17 10.11
N SER A 11 -19.31 -1.23 11.04
CA SER A 11 -20.49 -0.36 11.16
C SER A 11 -20.65 0.58 9.96
N LEU A 12 -19.54 1.14 9.47
CA LEU A 12 -19.55 1.94 8.23
C LEU A 12 -19.98 1.11 7.01
N ARG A 13 -19.54 -0.16 6.96
CA ARG A 13 -19.88 -1.11 5.91
C ARG A 13 -21.35 -1.56 5.94
N ASP A 14 -21.89 -1.74 7.14
CA ASP A 14 -23.28 -2.19 7.32
C ASP A 14 -24.27 -1.06 6.99
N ARG A 15 -23.95 0.19 7.36
CA ARG A 15 -24.71 1.38 6.96
C ARG A 15 -24.71 1.63 5.45
N THR A 16 -23.65 1.27 4.75
CA THR A 16 -23.59 1.37 3.28
C THR A 16 -24.34 0.21 2.61
N ALA A 17 -24.35 -0.99 3.19
CA ALA A 17 -25.10 -2.14 2.66
C ALA A 17 -26.63 -1.95 2.65
N VAL A 18 -27.19 -1.22 3.64
CA VAL A 18 -28.63 -0.94 3.72
C VAL A 18 -29.15 -0.01 2.59
N GLN A 19 -28.30 0.78 1.94
CA GLN A 19 -28.73 1.76 0.93
C GLN A 19 -28.55 1.32 -0.54
N SER A 20 -27.90 0.19 -0.80
CA SER A 20 -27.08 0.09 -2.00
C SER A 20 -27.28 -1.27 -2.68
N GLY A 21 -28.46 -1.45 -3.27
CA GLY A 21 -28.85 -2.67 -3.97
C GLY A 21 -27.90 -2.98 -5.13
N ALA A 22 -27.20 -4.12 -5.03
CA ALA A 22 -26.44 -4.88 -6.04
C ALA A 22 -25.48 -4.15 -7.01
N THR A 23 -25.90 -3.07 -7.67
CA THR A 23 -25.14 -2.29 -8.65
C THR A 23 -24.08 -1.42 -7.98
N ASP A 24 -24.36 -0.84 -6.83
CA ASP A 24 -23.38 -0.04 -6.08
C ASP A 24 -22.28 -0.89 -5.44
N ALA A 25 -22.54 -2.17 -5.16
CA ALA A 25 -21.53 -3.05 -4.60
C ALA A 25 -20.36 -3.30 -5.57
N SER A 26 -20.62 -3.28 -6.88
CA SER A 26 -19.57 -3.41 -7.91
C SER A 26 -18.79 -2.09 -8.08
N VAL A 27 -19.47 -0.95 -8.07
CA VAL A 27 -18.85 0.39 -8.09
C VAL A 27 -18.00 0.60 -6.84
N SER A 28 -18.51 0.21 -5.67
CA SER A 28 -17.81 0.25 -4.39
C SER A 28 -16.55 -0.63 -4.42
N ARG A 29 -16.63 -1.86 -4.93
CA ARG A 29 -15.44 -2.72 -5.09
C ARG A 29 -14.43 -2.11 -6.06
N PHE A 30 -14.89 -1.55 -7.17
CA PHE A 30 -14.02 -0.88 -8.13
C PHE A 30 -13.29 0.32 -7.50
N LEU A 31 -13.99 1.15 -6.74
CA LEU A 31 -13.40 2.28 -6.02
C LEU A 31 -12.40 1.82 -4.95
N VAL A 32 -12.68 0.73 -4.24
CA VAL A 32 -11.73 0.16 -3.27
C VAL A 32 -10.46 -0.33 -3.96
N VAL A 33 -10.59 -1.03 -5.09
CA VAL A 33 -9.45 -1.49 -5.88
C VAL A 33 -8.66 -0.30 -6.44
N ALA A 34 -9.35 0.71 -6.98
CA ALA A 34 -8.73 1.92 -7.50
C ALA A 34 -7.98 2.70 -6.40
N ALA A 35 -8.58 2.83 -5.21
CA ALA A 35 -7.95 3.47 -4.07
C ALA A 35 -6.70 2.70 -3.61
N ALA A 36 -6.78 1.36 -3.54
CA ALA A 36 -5.64 0.52 -3.18
C ALA A 36 -4.50 0.61 -4.20
N ALA A 37 -4.83 0.61 -5.50
CA ALA A 37 -3.86 0.78 -6.58
C ALA A 37 -3.20 2.17 -6.52
N LEU A 38 -3.99 3.23 -6.35
CA LEU A 38 -3.46 4.59 -6.23
C LEU A 38 -2.56 4.73 -4.99
N PHE A 39 -2.96 4.14 -3.87
CA PHE A 39 -2.15 4.11 -2.66
C PHE A 39 -0.83 3.38 -2.89
N ALA A 40 -0.84 2.23 -3.58
CA ALA A 40 0.38 1.50 -3.91
C ALA A 40 1.32 2.32 -4.82
N VAL A 41 0.78 2.98 -5.84
CA VAL A 41 1.56 3.86 -6.73
C VAL A 41 2.19 5.02 -5.95
N LEU A 42 1.42 5.67 -5.08
CA LEU A 42 1.92 6.76 -4.23
C LEU A 42 3.01 6.26 -3.27
N ALA A 43 2.83 5.08 -2.68
CA ALA A 43 3.84 4.49 -1.79
C ALA A 43 5.14 4.21 -2.54
N ILE A 44 5.07 3.65 -3.76
CA ILE A 44 6.24 3.42 -4.61
C ILE A 44 6.93 4.73 -4.94
N LEU A 45 6.16 5.76 -5.36
CA LEU A 45 6.71 7.07 -5.70
C LEU A 45 7.39 7.73 -4.50
N LEU A 46 6.81 7.62 -3.30
CA LEU A 46 7.39 8.17 -2.09
C LEU A 46 8.70 7.45 -1.73
N VAL A 47 8.74 6.13 -1.86
CA VAL A 47 9.96 5.34 -1.65
C VAL A 47 11.03 5.70 -2.68
N ASP A 48 10.66 5.91 -3.94
CA ASP A 48 11.59 6.30 -5.00
C ASP A 48 12.14 7.72 -4.78
N LEU A 49 11.28 8.67 -4.39
CA LEU A 49 11.67 10.05 -4.08
C LEU A 49 12.64 10.12 -2.90
N HIS A 50 12.37 9.35 -1.85
CA HIS A 50 13.20 9.30 -0.65
C HIS A 50 14.22 8.16 -0.68
N ARG A 51 14.49 7.57 -1.85
CA ARG A 51 15.32 6.37 -1.96
C ARG A 51 16.71 6.57 -1.40
N ASP A 52 17.33 7.73 -1.67
CA ASP A 52 18.67 8.05 -1.20
C ASP A 52 18.70 8.25 0.33
N GLU A 53 17.66 8.87 0.89
CA GLU A 53 17.50 9.03 2.35
C GLU A 53 17.24 7.69 3.02
N LEU A 54 16.39 6.84 2.44
CA LEU A 54 16.11 5.48 2.90
C LEU A 54 17.36 4.59 2.79
N HIS A 55 18.18 4.79 1.76
CA HIS A 55 19.46 4.12 1.60
C HIS A 55 20.47 4.58 2.65
N ALA A 56 20.55 5.89 2.92
CA ALA A 56 21.39 6.43 4.00
C ALA A 56 20.97 5.91 5.39
N LEU A 57 19.68 5.64 5.58
CA LEU A 57 19.13 5.02 6.81
C LEU A 57 19.25 3.49 6.82
N GLY A 58 19.81 2.86 5.78
CA GLY A 58 19.93 1.40 5.67
C GLY A 58 18.59 0.67 5.52
N LEU A 59 17.51 1.39 5.20
CA LEU A 59 16.15 0.85 5.05
C LEU A 59 15.88 0.32 3.63
N VAL A 60 16.65 0.79 2.64
CA VAL A 60 16.60 0.35 1.24
C VAL A 60 18.03 0.08 0.79
N GLY A 61 18.41 -1.20 0.67
CA GLY A 61 19.79 -1.59 0.31
C GLY A 61 20.23 -2.87 1.02
N GLY A 62 19.64 -4.01 0.66
CA GLY A 62 19.99 -5.34 1.16
C GLY A 62 20.70 -6.23 0.13
N ALA A 63 21.24 -5.64 -0.94
CA ALA A 63 22.22 -6.29 -1.77
C ALA A 63 23.46 -5.41 -1.69
N GLU A 64 24.49 -5.91 -1.00
CA GLU A 64 25.82 -5.40 -1.22
C GLU A 64 26.00 -5.21 -2.72
N GLN A 65 26.35 -3.98 -3.10
CA GLN A 65 26.95 -3.68 -4.37
C GLN A 65 28.03 -4.75 -4.58
N ILE A 66 27.75 -5.75 -5.43
CA ILE A 66 28.67 -6.86 -5.69
C ILE A 66 29.97 -6.18 -6.09
N ASN A 67 30.93 -6.20 -5.17
CA ASN A 67 32.14 -5.43 -5.30
C ASN A 67 32.82 -5.97 -6.55
N ALA A 68 32.97 -5.14 -7.59
CA ALA A 68 33.48 -5.57 -8.90
C ALA A 68 34.88 -6.22 -8.80
N VAL A 69 35.58 -6.01 -7.68
CA VAL A 69 36.78 -6.75 -7.25
C VAL A 69 36.61 -8.27 -7.24
N PHE A 70 35.43 -8.80 -6.91
CA PHE A 70 35.16 -10.25 -6.90
C PHE A 70 34.71 -10.81 -8.26
N MET A 71 34.71 -9.99 -9.32
CA MET A 71 34.35 -10.40 -10.70
C MET A 71 35.57 -10.53 -11.64
N SER A 72 36.81 -10.43 -11.14
CA SER A 72 38.01 -10.80 -11.91
C SER A 72 38.47 -12.22 -11.52
N PRO A 73 38.77 -13.11 -12.49
CA PRO A 73 39.58 -14.30 -12.22
C PRO A 73 41.01 -13.94 -11.84
#